data_AF-C7RFT3-F1
#
_entry.id   AF-C7RFT3-F1
#
_cell.length_a   1.000
_cell.length_b   1.000
_cell.length_c   1.000
_cell.angle_alpha   90.00
_cell.angle_beta   90.00
_cell.angle_gamma   90.00
#
_symmetry.space_group_name_H-M   'P 1'
#
loop_
_entity.id
_entity.type
_entity.pdbx_description
1 polymer ?
#
loop_
_entity_poly.entity_id
_entity_poly.type
_entity_poly.pdbx_seq_one_letter_code
_entity_poly.pdbx_strand_id
1 'polypeptide(L)'
;MFDVIIIGAGVCGASIARRLSRYKLDILLLEKENDVSMGASKANSAIVHGGYAESGKELRGRLCYPGRISFEKLNEELNFGFLANGSLVLAFDENDMKMLDVLYQMGKENGLDDIEIIGQEKLREIEENVSDDAIGALYCKGAGVCSPYEYVIALVENAMDNGLKLKLNSEVVGIEKEEDVFKVKTDKGESFEGRFVINATGLNGAKVSSMITQTDFDIHPRSGEYLIMQKGTGSRIKQVLFQTPSPKSKGILVTRTYHNNILIGPDAIDEEEIDLGTHTERLEEIYKLAQKSVKEDVLNLKEFIRSFTGLRPASSTGDFIIENTKTNGFINVVGIQSPGVTSSPAIAEMVEDILVDIGLSLEDDPSYNPYRKPIIEYKDLEDFNKVKDKVDLPLGDPERLVCRCEQVSEKTIRDALNRGIELTSFDAVKRRTRCGMGFCQGAFCRNRVLEVMEDEYGHPIENKKFDSENSGISRINKKDINELIKEIENK
;
A
#
# COMPACT_ATOMS: atom_id res chain seq x y z
N MET A 1 1.51 3.95 31.53
CA MET A 1 2.82 3.84 30.87
C MET A 1 2.76 2.67 29.90
N PHE A 2 3.29 2.83 28.70
CA PHE A 2 3.40 1.80 27.66
C PHE A 2 4.85 1.28 27.60
N ASP A 3 5.04 0.05 27.17
CA ASP A 3 6.37 -0.44 26.83
C ASP A 3 6.85 0.23 25.54
N VAL A 4 5.99 0.28 24.52
CA VAL A 4 6.32 0.84 23.20
C VAL A 4 5.20 1.75 22.70
N ILE A 5 5.55 2.97 22.28
CA ILE A 5 4.68 3.87 21.52
C ILE A 5 5.18 3.93 20.08
N ILE A 6 4.29 3.65 19.13
CA ILE A 6 4.56 3.70 17.69
C ILE A 6 3.82 4.90 17.10
N ILE A 7 4.52 5.76 16.37
CA ILE A 7 3.95 6.95 15.75
C ILE A 7 3.85 6.72 14.23
N GLY A 8 2.62 6.66 13.72
CA GLY A 8 2.27 6.45 12.32
C GLY A 8 1.75 5.04 12.04
N ALA A 9 0.49 4.93 11.61
CA ALA A 9 -0.15 3.66 11.22
C ALA A 9 -0.07 3.41 9.71
N GLY A 10 1.09 3.74 9.11
CA GLY A 10 1.49 3.25 7.79
C GLY A 10 2.02 1.81 7.85
N VAL A 11 2.48 1.30 6.72
CA VAL A 11 2.91 -0.11 6.59
C VAL A 11 4.04 -0.51 7.55
N CYS A 12 4.99 0.39 7.82
CA CYS A 12 6.07 0.13 8.77
C CYS A 12 5.54 0.04 10.20
N GLY A 13 4.82 1.07 10.67
CA GLY A 13 4.27 1.10 12.02
C GLY A 13 3.28 -0.05 12.28
N ALA A 14 2.44 -0.39 11.30
CA ALA A 14 1.53 -1.53 11.38
C ALA A 14 2.26 -2.88 11.45
N SER A 15 3.33 -3.06 10.66
CA SER A 15 4.13 -4.30 10.67
C SER A 15 4.85 -4.47 12.01
N ILE A 16 5.43 -3.38 12.54
CA ILE A 16 6.08 -3.35 13.85
C ILE A 16 5.06 -3.64 14.96
N ALA A 17 3.89 -2.98 14.92
CA ALA A 17 2.84 -3.18 15.91
C ALA A 17 2.38 -4.64 15.97
N ARG A 18 2.13 -5.27 14.81
CA ARG A 18 1.77 -6.68 14.74
C ARG A 18 2.89 -7.60 15.22
N ARG A 19 4.14 -7.31 14.85
CA ARG A 19 5.28 -8.11 15.28
C ARG A 19 5.41 -8.10 16.80
N LEU A 20 5.33 -6.91 17.40
CA LEU A 20 5.46 -6.72 18.85
C LEU A 20 4.25 -7.24 19.63
N SER A 21 3.04 -7.25 19.06
CA SER A 21 1.83 -7.77 19.72
C SER A 21 1.86 -9.29 19.95
N ARG A 22 2.89 -9.99 19.47
CA ARG A 22 3.16 -11.39 19.83
C ARG A 22 3.63 -11.54 21.28
N TYR A 23 4.22 -10.49 21.85
CA TYR A 23 4.80 -10.52 23.18
C TYR A 23 3.88 -9.84 24.20
N LYS A 24 4.11 -10.13 25.48
CA LYS A 24 3.43 -9.48 26.61
C LYS A 24 3.91 -8.03 26.79
N LEU A 25 3.45 -7.14 25.92
CA LEU A 25 3.82 -5.73 25.90
C LEU A 25 2.59 -4.84 25.88
N ASP A 26 2.63 -3.74 26.64
CA ASP A 26 1.66 -2.65 26.49
C ASP A 26 2.08 -1.76 25.31
N ILE A 27 1.39 -1.88 24.18
CA ILE A 27 1.73 -1.15 22.93
C ILE A 27 0.65 -0.12 22.60
N LEU A 28 1.09 1.08 22.23
CA LEU A 28 0.23 2.16 21.71
C LEU A 28 0.63 2.50 20.27
N LEU A 29 -0.32 2.51 19.34
CA LEU A 29 -0.15 3.03 17.98
C LEU A 29 -0.94 4.34 17.82
N LEU A 30 -0.23 5.42 17.51
CA LEU A 30 -0.78 6.75 17.26
C LEU A 30 -0.83 7.04 15.76
N GLU A 31 -1.98 7.48 15.26
CA GLU A 31 -2.19 7.89 13.87
C GLU A 31 -2.89 9.25 13.83
N LYS A 32 -2.36 10.17 13.04
CA LYS A 32 -2.90 11.52 12.92
C LYS A 32 -4.19 11.57 12.10
N GLU A 33 -4.35 10.61 11.18
CA GLU A 33 -5.51 10.53 10.30
C GLU A 33 -6.68 9.77 10.96
N ASN A 34 -7.85 9.83 10.34
CA ASN A 34 -9.08 9.20 10.82
C ASN A 34 -9.19 7.70 10.53
N ASP A 35 -8.16 7.10 9.92
CA ASP A 35 -8.06 5.68 9.58
C ASP A 35 -6.57 5.32 9.43
N VAL A 36 -6.27 4.03 9.37
CA VAL A 36 -4.90 3.53 9.12
C VAL A 36 -4.57 3.55 7.63
N SER A 37 -3.29 3.38 7.29
CA SER A 37 -2.80 3.38 5.89
C SER A 37 -2.93 4.71 5.15
N MET A 38 -3.18 5.83 5.83
CA MET A 38 -3.66 7.06 5.19
C MET A 38 -2.59 7.89 4.47
N GLY A 39 -1.30 7.57 4.63
CA GLY A 39 -0.18 8.18 3.90
C GLY A 39 0.24 7.41 2.63
N ALA A 40 1.54 7.27 2.41
CA ALA A 40 2.13 6.57 1.26
C ALA A 40 1.62 5.11 1.09
N SER A 41 1.21 4.46 2.18
CA SER A 41 0.79 3.06 2.17
C SER A 41 -0.49 2.78 1.38
N LYS A 42 -1.42 3.74 1.26
CA LYS A 42 -2.62 3.54 0.39
C LYS A 42 -2.38 3.85 -1.09
N ALA A 43 -1.30 4.57 -1.41
CA ALA A 43 -1.07 5.15 -2.74
C ALA A 43 0.31 4.73 -3.27
N ASN A 44 0.36 3.54 -3.87
CA ASN A 44 1.55 2.97 -4.48
C ASN A 44 1.17 1.92 -5.53
N SER A 45 2.18 1.35 -6.19
CA SER A 45 2.02 0.33 -7.23
C SER A 45 1.43 -1.00 -6.77
N ALA A 46 1.23 -1.21 -5.46
CA ALA A 46 0.69 -2.46 -4.90
C ALA A 46 1.58 -3.71 -5.16
N ILE A 47 2.87 -3.50 -5.41
CA ILE A 47 3.82 -4.56 -5.77
C ILE A 47 4.53 -5.13 -4.55
N VAL A 48 4.62 -6.46 -4.51
CA VAL A 48 5.58 -7.22 -3.70
C VAL A 48 6.81 -7.49 -4.59
N HIS A 49 7.85 -6.67 -4.43
CA HIS A 49 9.01 -6.61 -5.32
C HIS A 49 9.92 -7.84 -5.16
N GLY A 50 10.55 -8.28 -6.26
CA GLY A 50 11.40 -9.47 -6.26
C GLY A 50 12.66 -9.36 -5.39
N GLY A 51 13.26 -8.17 -5.27
CA GLY A 51 14.52 -7.93 -4.54
C GLY A 51 15.78 -7.88 -5.41
N TYR A 52 15.63 -7.70 -6.73
CA TYR A 52 16.74 -7.67 -7.71
C TYR A 52 17.13 -6.27 -8.19
N ALA A 53 16.51 -5.20 -7.67
CA ALA A 53 16.64 -3.84 -8.21
C ALA A 53 17.43 -2.87 -7.31
N GLU A 54 17.83 -3.30 -6.12
CA GLU A 54 18.57 -2.50 -5.15
C GLU A 54 19.73 -3.31 -4.57
N SER A 55 20.85 -2.66 -4.28
CA SER A 55 22.04 -3.32 -3.76
C SER A 55 21.84 -3.82 -2.33
N GLY A 56 22.27 -5.05 -2.02
CA GLY A 56 22.25 -5.60 -0.66
C GLY A 56 23.19 -4.89 0.33
N LYS A 57 24.05 -4.00 -0.17
CA LYS A 57 24.85 -3.08 0.67
C LYS A 57 23.98 -2.06 1.38
N GLU A 58 22.87 -1.67 0.75
CA GLU A 58 21.85 -0.76 1.29
C GLU A 58 20.78 -1.56 2.03
N LEU A 59 20.18 -0.99 3.07
CA LEU A 59 19.10 -1.60 3.84
C LEU A 59 17.89 -1.90 2.94
N ARG A 60 17.54 -1.00 2.03
CA ARG A 60 16.40 -1.21 1.12
C ARG A 60 16.56 -2.46 0.23
N GLY A 61 17.78 -2.78 -0.21
CA GLY A 61 18.06 -4.01 -0.95
C GLY A 61 18.09 -5.23 -0.03
N ARG A 62 18.78 -5.10 1.11
CA ARG A 62 18.96 -6.18 2.09
C ARG A 62 17.64 -6.70 2.69
N LEU A 63 16.69 -5.80 2.93
CA LEU A 63 15.42 -6.13 3.57
C LEU A 63 14.32 -6.56 2.57
N CYS A 64 14.51 -6.32 1.27
CA CYS A 64 13.46 -6.57 0.28
C CYS A 64 13.15 -8.06 0.11
N TYR A 65 14.16 -8.90 -0.12
CA TYR A 65 13.95 -10.33 -0.34
C TYR A 65 13.44 -11.07 0.92
N PRO A 66 14.01 -10.88 2.13
CA PRO A 66 13.46 -11.46 3.35
C PRO A 66 12.01 -11.01 3.62
N GLY A 67 11.72 -9.73 3.35
CA GLY A 67 10.38 -9.17 3.46
C GLY A 67 9.41 -9.87 2.51
N ARG A 68 9.76 -10.02 1.22
CA ARG A 68 8.96 -10.73 0.21
C ARG A 68 8.62 -12.16 0.63
N ILE A 69 9.61 -12.94 1.11
CA ILE A 69 9.41 -14.34 1.49
C ILE A 69 8.32 -14.48 2.56
N SER A 70 8.14 -13.46 3.40
CA SER A 70 7.15 -13.47 4.47
C SER A 70 5.70 -13.28 3.99
N PHE A 71 5.47 -12.77 2.77
CA PHE A 71 4.13 -12.38 2.30
C PHE A 71 3.15 -13.54 2.16
N GLU A 72 3.62 -14.72 1.74
CA GLU A 72 2.74 -15.89 1.57
C GLU A 72 2.15 -16.30 2.93
N LYS A 73 3.02 -16.54 3.93
CA LYS A 73 2.61 -16.84 5.30
C LYS A 73 1.76 -15.72 5.91
N LEU A 74 2.14 -14.46 5.73
CA LEU A 74 1.35 -13.33 6.24
C LEU A 74 -0.05 -13.32 5.62
N ASN A 75 -0.19 -13.65 4.33
CA ASN A 75 -1.49 -13.68 3.68
C ASN A 75 -2.32 -14.90 4.11
N GLU A 76 -1.71 -16.05 4.36
CA GLU A 76 -2.38 -17.20 5.00
C GLU A 76 -2.93 -16.83 6.38
N GLU A 77 -2.14 -16.10 7.17
CA GLU A 77 -2.52 -15.66 8.51
C GLU A 77 -3.62 -14.57 8.47
N LEU A 78 -3.50 -13.59 7.58
CA LEU A 78 -4.26 -12.34 7.68
C LEU A 78 -5.32 -12.11 6.60
N ASN A 79 -5.25 -12.87 5.50
CA ASN A 79 -6.19 -12.82 4.39
C ASN A 79 -6.37 -11.39 3.81
N PHE A 80 -5.28 -10.68 3.55
CA PHE A 80 -5.31 -9.31 3.01
C PHE A 80 -5.26 -9.24 1.47
N GLY A 81 -5.09 -10.38 0.81
CA GLY A 81 -5.01 -10.47 -0.63
C GLY A 81 -3.60 -10.21 -1.13
N PHE A 82 -2.84 -11.29 -1.25
CA PHE A 82 -1.56 -11.38 -1.95
C PHE A 82 -1.65 -12.41 -3.06
N LEU A 83 -1.04 -12.09 -4.20
CA LEU A 83 -0.91 -12.98 -5.35
C LEU A 83 0.56 -12.98 -5.79
N ALA A 84 1.24 -14.12 -5.62
CA ALA A 84 2.60 -14.36 -6.13
C ALA A 84 2.55 -14.72 -7.63
N ASN A 85 2.16 -13.77 -8.47
CA ASN A 85 2.01 -13.96 -9.92
C ASN A 85 3.32 -13.74 -10.72
N GLY A 86 4.40 -13.37 -10.06
CA GLY A 86 5.70 -13.10 -10.66
C GLY A 86 5.81 -11.74 -11.34
N SER A 87 7.04 -11.38 -11.71
CA SER A 87 7.36 -10.15 -12.43
C SER A 87 8.30 -10.40 -13.60
N LEU A 88 8.19 -9.56 -14.62
CA LEU A 88 9.02 -9.58 -15.82
C LEU A 88 9.63 -8.18 -16.01
N VAL A 89 10.95 -8.06 -16.01
CA VAL A 89 11.63 -6.83 -16.47
C VAL A 89 11.94 -7.02 -17.95
N LEU A 90 11.23 -6.28 -18.81
CA LEU A 90 11.24 -6.45 -20.26
C LEU A 90 12.47 -5.78 -20.89
N ALA A 91 13.12 -6.50 -21.80
CA ALA A 91 14.15 -5.97 -22.68
C ALA A 91 13.62 -5.80 -24.10
N PHE A 92 13.91 -4.66 -24.72
CA PHE A 92 13.55 -4.33 -26.11
C PHE A 92 14.76 -4.27 -27.04
N ASP A 93 15.96 -4.19 -26.49
CA ASP A 93 17.21 -4.21 -27.24
C ASP A 93 18.37 -4.89 -26.47
N GLU A 94 19.53 -4.98 -27.14
CA GLU A 94 20.74 -5.60 -26.58
C GLU A 94 21.32 -4.86 -25.35
N ASN A 95 21.04 -3.56 -25.19
CA ASN A 95 21.48 -2.83 -23.99
C ASN A 95 20.56 -3.17 -22.82
N ASP A 96 19.26 -3.32 -23.06
CA ASP A 96 18.35 -3.79 -22.04
C ASP A 96 18.74 -5.20 -21.57
N MET A 97 19.07 -6.12 -22.49
CA MET A 97 19.55 -7.46 -22.14
C MET A 97 20.78 -7.43 -21.21
N LYS A 98 21.76 -6.55 -21.48
CA LYS A 98 22.91 -6.35 -20.58
C LYS A 98 22.50 -5.82 -19.22
N MET A 99 21.48 -4.96 -19.16
CA MET A 99 20.96 -4.47 -17.89
C MET A 99 20.23 -5.59 -17.13
N LEU A 100 19.54 -6.50 -17.82
CA LEU A 100 18.97 -7.69 -17.19
C LEU A 100 20.05 -8.57 -16.53
N ASP A 101 21.22 -8.72 -17.16
CA ASP A 101 22.37 -9.41 -16.54
C ASP A 101 22.80 -8.73 -15.24
N VAL A 102 22.87 -7.40 -15.22
CA VAL A 102 23.21 -6.63 -14.00
C VAL A 102 22.18 -6.86 -12.90
N LEU A 103 20.88 -6.77 -13.23
CA LEU A 103 19.80 -7.02 -12.28
C LEU A 103 19.79 -8.47 -11.79
N TYR A 104 20.09 -9.43 -12.68
CA TYR A 104 20.20 -10.84 -12.32
C TYR A 104 21.32 -11.07 -11.31
N GLN A 105 22.53 -10.57 -11.58
CA GLN A 105 23.65 -10.71 -10.64
C GLN A 105 23.36 -10.04 -9.30
N MET A 106 22.77 -8.84 -9.31
CA MET A 106 22.35 -8.16 -8.08
C MET A 106 21.29 -8.96 -7.31
N GLY A 107 20.33 -9.57 -8.01
CA GLY A 107 19.39 -10.50 -7.40
C GLY A 107 20.08 -11.72 -6.77
N LYS A 108 21.06 -12.32 -7.46
CA LYS A 108 21.86 -13.43 -6.90
C LYS A 108 22.65 -13.02 -5.66
N GLU A 109 23.26 -11.83 -5.68
CA GLU A 109 23.99 -11.27 -4.53
C GLU A 109 23.06 -11.02 -3.32
N ASN A 110 21.81 -10.62 -3.59
CA ASN A 110 20.77 -10.45 -2.56
C ASN A 110 20.14 -11.78 -2.10
N GLY A 111 20.56 -12.91 -2.65
CA GLY A 111 20.14 -14.25 -2.24
C GLY A 111 18.94 -14.83 -3.01
N LEU A 112 18.46 -14.17 -4.06
CA LEU A 112 17.34 -14.69 -4.86
C LEU A 112 17.73 -16.00 -5.56
N ASP A 113 16.87 -17.00 -5.45
CA ASP A 113 16.98 -18.31 -6.08
C ASP A 113 15.90 -18.58 -7.14
N ASP A 114 14.93 -17.66 -7.26
CA ASP A 114 13.73 -17.77 -8.09
C ASP A 114 13.70 -16.77 -9.26
N ILE A 115 14.89 -16.44 -9.78
CA ILE A 115 15.07 -15.55 -10.93
C ILE A 115 15.76 -16.23 -12.11
N GLU A 116 15.35 -15.87 -13.32
CA GLU A 116 15.95 -16.35 -14.57
C GLU A 116 15.84 -15.28 -15.67
N ILE A 117 16.86 -15.20 -16.54
CA ILE A 117 16.76 -14.43 -17.78
C ILE A 117 16.18 -15.35 -18.85
N ILE A 118 15.10 -14.90 -19.48
CA ILE A 118 14.35 -15.66 -20.48
C ILE A 118 14.35 -14.94 -21.82
N GLY A 119 14.34 -15.71 -22.91
CA GLY A 119 14.16 -15.19 -24.26
C GLY A 119 12.70 -14.98 -24.64
N GLN A 120 12.48 -14.37 -25.81
CA GLN A 120 11.15 -14.01 -26.33
C GLN A 120 10.12 -15.15 -26.37
N GLU A 121 10.52 -16.36 -26.78
CA GLU A 121 9.60 -17.51 -26.85
C GLU A 121 9.00 -17.81 -25.47
N LYS A 122 9.87 -17.97 -24.46
CA LYS A 122 9.44 -18.25 -23.09
C LYS A 122 8.68 -17.09 -22.47
N LEU A 123 9.08 -15.86 -22.77
CA LEU A 123 8.38 -14.65 -22.35
C LEU A 123 6.91 -14.66 -22.81
N ARG A 124 6.65 -15.01 -24.08
CA ARG A 124 5.29 -15.07 -24.64
C ARG A 124 4.47 -16.26 -24.13
N GLU A 125 5.11 -17.36 -23.73
CA GLU A 125 4.42 -18.45 -23.02
C GLU A 125 3.92 -18.01 -21.63
N ILE A 126 4.72 -17.21 -20.92
CA ILE A 126 4.40 -16.74 -19.56
C ILE A 126 3.36 -15.61 -19.61
N GLU A 127 3.58 -14.60 -20.46
CA GLU A 127 2.71 -13.45 -20.66
C GLU A 127 2.32 -13.33 -22.14
N GLU A 128 1.13 -13.81 -22.50
CA GLU A 128 0.67 -13.85 -23.88
C GLU A 128 0.43 -12.45 -24.48
N ASN A 129 0.13 -11.48 -23.62
CA ASN A 129 -0.21 -10.11 -24.00
C ASN A 129 0.95 -9.13 -23.90
N VAL A 130 2.17 -9.63 -23.65
CA VAL A 130 3.40 -8.82 -23.69
C VAL A 130 3.65 -8.29 -25.10
N SER A 131 4.30 -7.13 -25.19
CA SER A 131 4.66 -6.51 -26.46
C SER A 131 5.46 -7.45 -27.37
N ASP A 132 5.15 -7.42 -28.67
CA ASP A 132 5.87 -8.19 -29.67
C ASP A 132 7.32 -7.72 -29.87
N ASP A 133 7.61 -6.46 -29.50
CA ASP A 133 8.94 -5.85 -29.57
C ASP A 133 9.87 -6.31 -28.42
N ALA A 134 9.32 -6.93 -27.37
CA ALA A 134 10.13 -7.45 -26.27
C ALA A 134 10.94 -8.67 -26.73
N ILE A 135 12.27 -8.62 -26.58
CA ILE A 135 13.20 -9.67 -27.03
C ILE A 135 13.59 -10.64 -25.92
N GLY A 136 13.33 -10.29 -24.66
CA GLY A 136 13.61 -11.11 -23.49
C GLY A 136 13.15 -10.43 -22.19
N ALA A 137 13.35 -11.11 -21.06
CA ALA A 137 13.04 -10.54 -19.76
C ALA A 137 13.86 -11.15 -18.61
N LEU A 138 14.03 -10.41 -17.51
CA LEU A 138 14.34 -10.99 -16.21
C LEU A 138 13.03 -11.39 -15.54
N TYR A 139 12.81 -12.69 -15.40
CA TYR A 139 11.66 -13.25 -14.70
C TYR A 139 11.99 -13.50 -13.23
N CYS A 140 11.10 -13.07 -12.34
CA CYS A 140 11.14 -13.40 -10.91
C CYS A 140 9.82 -14.04 -10.51
N LYS A 141 9.86 -15.30 -10.08
CA LYS A 141 8.65 -16.09 -9.83
C LYS A 141 7.90 -15.64 -8.58
N GLY A 142 8.59 -15.37 -7.48
CA GLY A 142 7.94 -15.07 -6.21
C GLY A 142 7.57 -13.60 -5.99
N ALA A 143 7.87 -12.70 -6.93
CA ALA A 143 7.32 -11.35 -6.95
C ALA A 143 5.80 -11.39 -7.17
N GLY A 144 5.10 -10.28 -6.93
CA GLY A 144 3.67 -10.22 -7.24
C GLY A 144 2.98 -8.97 -6.77
N VAL A 145 1.69 -9.09 -6.44
CA VAL A 145 0.83 -7.97 -6.07
C VAL A 145 0.05 -8.25 -4.80
N CYS A 146 -0.16 -7.22 -3.98
CA CYS A 146 -1.03 -7.28 -2.81
C CYS A 146 -2.00 -6.10 -2.78
N SER A 147 -3.11 -6.18 -2.06
CA SER A 147 -3.88 -4.98 -1.74
C SER A 147 -3.20 -4.19 -0.62
N PRO A 148 -2.61 -3.00 -0.89
CA PRO A 148 -1.68 -2.39 0.06
C PRO A 148 -2.40 -1.80 1.29
N TYR A 149 -3.63 -1.29 1.14
CA TYR A 149 -4.43 -0.82 2.27
C TYR A 149 -5.06 -1.98 3.05
N GLU A 150 -5.52 -3.06 2.40
CA GLU A 150 -6.00 -4.25 3.12
C GLU A 150 -4.88 -4.90 3.92
N TYR A 151 -3.65 -4.89 3.41
CA TYR A 151 -2.48 -5.38 4.15
C TYR A 151 -2.27 -4.60 5.45
N VAL A 152 -2.21 -3.26 5.39
CA VAL A 152 -2.04 -2.43 6.58
C VAL A 152 -3.23 -2.56 7.55
N ILE A 153 -4.46 -2.57 7.04
CA ILE A 153 -5.65 -2.75 7.87
C ILE A 153 -5.60 -4.12 8.58
N ALA A 154 -5.25 -5.19 7.87
CA ALA A 154 -5.19 -6.52 8.45
C ALA A 154 -4.09 -6.66 9.51
N LEU A 155 -2.94 -6.01 9.31
CA LEU A 155 -1.87 -5.93 10.31
C LEU A 155 -2.37 -5.26 11.60
N VAL A 156 -3.04 -4.12 11.49
CA VAL A 156 -3.51 -3.36 12.67
C VAL A 156 -4.68 -4.06 13.35
N GLU A 157 -5.67 -4.56 12.61
CA GLU A 157 -6.78 -5.34 13.18
C GLU A 157 -6.26 -6.55 13.96
N ASN A 158 -5.32 -7.31 13.38
CA ASN A 158 -4.72 -8.44 14.08
C ASN A 158 -3.90 -8.02 15.31
N ALA A 159 -3.16 -6.91 15.24
CA ALA A 159 -2.45 -6.40 16.41
C ALA A 159 -3.41 -5.98 17.53
N MET A 160 -4.57 -5.39 17.19
CA MET A 160 -5.62 -5.03 18.16
C MET A 160 -6.27 -6.25 18.80
N ASP A 161 -6.54 -7.30 18.02
CA ASP A 161 -7.03 -8.59 18.54
C ASP A 161 -6.03 -9.22 19.53
N ASN A 162 -4.76 -8.83 19.44
CA ASN A 162 -3.66 -9.23 20.34
C ASN A 162 -3.28 -8.14 21.36
N GLY A 163 -4.15 -7.17 21.64
CA GLY A 163 -4.00 -6.24 22.76
C GLY A 163 -3.38 -4.87 22.44
N LEU A 164 -3.03 -4.58 21.18
CA LEU A 164 -2.60 -3.24 20.76
C LEU A 164 -3.69 -2.20 21.04
N LYS A 165 -3.30 -1.04 21.59
CA LYS A 165 -4.17 0.14 21.67
C LYS A 165 -3.92 1.04 20.47
N LEU A 166 -4.95 1.26 19.65
CA LEU A 166 -4.92 2.21 18.53
C LEU A 166 -5.58 3.54 18.93
N LYS A 167 -4.95 4.66 18.55
CA LYS A 167 -5.49 6.02 18.71
C LYS A 167 -5.37 6.77 17.38
N LEU A 168 -6.52 6.92 16.71
CA LEU A 168 -6.67 7.69 15.48
C LEU A 168 -6.94 9.17 15.77
N ASN A 169 -6.76 10.03 14.77
CA ASN A 169 -6.90 11.48 14.91
C ASN A 169 -6.05 12.04 16.05
N SER A 170 -4.81 11.56 16.19
CA SER A 170 -3.89 11.91 17.28
C SER A 170 -2.54 12.32 16.68
N GLU A 171 -2.45 13.54 16.15
CA GLU A 171 -1.18 14.04 15.61
C GLU A 171 -0.20 14.28 16.74
N VAL A 172 0.98 13.65 16.68
CA VAL A 172 2.06 13.94 17.64
C VAL A 172 2.67 15.29 17.32
N VAL A 173 2.62 16.20 18.29
CA VAL A 173 3.10 17.59 18.16
C VAL A 173 4.28 17.91 19.09
N GLY A 174 4.62 16.99 20.00
CA GLY A 174 5.76 17.15 20.88
C GLY A 174 6.18 15.83 21.52
N ILE A 175 7.48 15.67 21.69
CA ILE A 175 8.09 14.52 22.35
C ILE A 175 9.14 15.06 23.30
N GLU A 176 9.06 14.65 24.56
CA GLU A 176 10.04 14.97 25.60
C GLU A 176 10.53 13.66 26.21
N LYS A 177 11.77 13.64 26.70
CA LYS A 177 12.30 12.50 27.48
C LYS A 177 12.73 13.01 28.85
N GLU A 178 12.16 12.43 29.89
CA GLU A 178 12.54 12.66 31.28
C GLU A 178 13.06 11.34 31.85
N GLU A 179 14.32 11.33 32.29
CA GLU A 179 15.04 10.09 32.68
C GLU A 179 14.96 9.03 31.56
N ASP A 180 14.31 7.90 31.82
CA ASP A 180 14.12 6.78 30.88
C ASP A 180 12.69 6.67 30.33
N VAL A 181 11.88 7.72 30.49
CA VAL A 181 10.48 7.75 30.04
C VAL A 181 10.28 8.84 28.99
N PHE A 182 9.68 8.45 27.86
CA PHE A 182 9.22 9.39 26.85
C PHE A 182 7.81 9.85 27.14
N LYS A 183 7.59 11.15 26.99
CA LYS A 183 6.28 11.79 27.04
C LYS A 183 5.91 12.30 25.65
N VAL A 184 4.93 11.65 25.03
CA VAL A 184 4.43 11.96 23.69
C VAL A 184 3.14 12.77 23.82
N LYS A 185 3.10 13.97 23.24
CA LYS A 185 1.96 14.91 23.30
C LYS A 185 1.25 14.97 21.96
N THR A 186 -0.09 14.96 21.99
CA THR A 186 -0.91 15.10 20.77
C THR A 186 -1.50 16.50 20.62
N ASP A 187 -1.91 16.84 19.40
CA ASP A 187 -2.65 18.05 19.03
C ASP A 187 -3.97 18.23 19.81
N LYS A 188 -4.54 17.13 20.32
CA LYS A 188 -5.73 17.11 21.18
C LYS A 188 -5.46 17.36 22.66
N GLY A 189 -4.20 17.58 23.04
CA GLY A 189 -3.79 17.78 24.44
C GLY A 189 -3.72 16.49 25.25
N GLU A 190 -3.85 15.32 24.63
CA GLU A 190 -3.56 14.04 25.28
C GLU A 190 -2.04 13.88 25.43
N SER A 191 -1.61 13.17 26.48
CA SER A 191 -0.21 12.84 26.68
C SER A 191 -0.05 11.38 27.09
N PHE A 192 0.88 10.70 26.45
CA PHE A 192 1.15 9.28 26.66
C PHE A 192 2.60 9.09 27.07
N GLU A 193 2.81 8.19 28.04
CA GLU A 193 4.13 7.86 28.55
C GLU A 193 4.55 6.48 28.06
N GLY A 194 5.76 6.37 27.52
CA GLY A 194 6.30 5.12 26.97
C GLY A 194 7.79 4.95 27.28
N ARG A 195 8.25 3.71 27.40
CA ARG A 195 9.69 3.41 27.59
C ARG A 195 10.46 3.53 26.28
N PHE A 196 9.88 3.07 25.19
CA PHE A 196 10.42 3.17 23.84
C PHE A 196 9.44 3.89 22.92
N VAL A 197 9.98 4.65 21.97
CA VAL A 197 9.19 5.36 20.95
C VAL A 197 9.74 5.04 19.57
N ILE A 198 8.85 4.68 18.64
CA ILE A 198 9.19 4.34 17.26
C ILE A 198 8.56 5.36 16.32
N ASN A 199 9.40 6.08 15.58
CA ASN A 199 8.98 7.04 14.57
C ASN A 199 8.85 6.37 13.20
N ALA A 200 7.61 6.08 12.78
CA ALA A 200 7.26 5.48 11.49
C ALA A 200 6.39 6.43 10.64
N THR A 201 6.66 7.74 10.71
CA THR A 201 5.75 8.80 10.23
C THR A 201 5.90 9.20 8.75
N GLY A 202 6.56 8.35 7.95
CA GLY A 202 6.68 8.54 6.50
C GLY A 202 7.27 9.90 6.13
N LEU A 203 6.52 10.72 5.38
CA LEU A 203 6.94 12.07 4.96
C LEU A 203 7.24 13.01 6.14
N ASN A 204 6.65 12.76 7.31
CA ASN A 204 6.92 13.56 8.51
C ASN A 204 8.11 13.03 9.33
N GLY A 205 8.85 12.04 8.82
CA GLY A 205 9.91 11.35 9.53
C GLY A 205 10.96 12.28 10.14
N ALA A 206 11.52 13.19 9.33
CA ALA A 206 12.51 14.17 9.79
C ALA A 206 11.91 15.18 10.79
N LYS A 207 10.67 15.65 10.55
CA LYS A 207 9.95 16.57 11.43
C LYS A 207 9.76 15.98 12.82
N VAL A 208 9.30 14.72 12.91
CA VAL A 208 9.06 14.04 14.19
C VAL A 208 10.36 13.66 14.88
N SER A 209 11.39 13.23 14.14
CA SER A 209 12.73 12.98 14.69
C SER A 209 13.31 14.23 15.35
N SER A 210 13.14 15.38 14.69
CA SER A 210 13.64 16.68 15.16
C SER A 210 12.95 17.20 16.43
N MET A 211 11.85 16.58 16.87
CA MET A 211 11.18 16.97 18.13
C MET A 211 12.00 16.58 19.36
N ILE A 212 12.87 15.58 19.27
CA ILE A 212 13.58 15.02 20.43
C ILE A 212 15.08 14.80 20.22
N THR A 213 15.55 14.69 18.98
CA THR A 213 16.97 14.46 18.70
C THR A 213 17.46 15.31 17.53
N GLN A 214 18.78 15.59 17.53
CA GLN A 214 19.42 16.16 16.36
C GLN A 214 19.22 15.23 15.16
N THR A 215 18.72 15.79 14.06
CA THR A 215 18.40 15.08 12.82
C THR A 215 19.26 15.67 11.70
N ASP A 216 20.05 14.83 11.02
CA ASP A 216 21.02 15.21 9.98
C ASP A 216 20.63 14.70 8.58
N PHE A 217 19.38 14.26 8.43
CA PHE A 217 18.77 13.86 7.19
C PHE A 217 17.49 14.66 6.92
N ASP A 218 17.04 14.65 5.67
CA ASP A 218 15.77 15.22 5.25
C ASP A 218 14.91 14.15 4.55
N ILE A 219 13.60 14.35 4.58
CA ILE A 219 12.61 13.51 3.90
C ILE A 219 11.80 14.38 2.96
N HIS A 220 11.93 14.14 1.64
CA HIS A 220 11.21 14.89 0.62
C HIS A 220 10.20 13.99 -0.12
N PRO A 221 9.11 14.56 -0.65
CA PRO A 221 8.13 13.82 -1.43
C PRO A 221 8.65 13.53 -2.84
N ARG A 222 8.63 12.24 -3.23
CA ARG A 222 8.75 11.83 -4.63
C ARG A 222 7.42 11.31 -5.14
N SER A 223 6.78 12.07 -6.02
CA SER A 223 5.47 11.74 -6.56
C SER A 223 5.52 10.64 -7.61
N GLY A 224 4.36 10.04 -7.83
CA GLY A 224 4.13 9.06 -8.87
C GLY A 224 2.63 8.96 -9.14
N GLU A 225 2.23 9.19 -10.38
CA GLU A 225 0.82 9.14 -10.80
C GLU A 225 0.44 7.79 -11.39
N TYR A 226 -0.82 7.42 -11.23
CA TYR A 226 -1.31 6.12 -11.66
C TYR A 226 -2.66 6.24 -12.36
N LEU A 227 -2.90 5.35 -13.32
CA LEU A 227 -4.22 5.11 -13.90
C LEU A 227 -4.71 3.71 -13.51
N ILE A 228 -5.97 3.63 -13.09
CA ILE A 228 -6.68 2.39 -12.79
C ILE A 228 -7.81 2.19 -13.79
N MET A 229 -7.88 0.99 -14.34
CA MET A 229 -8.94 0.56 -15.25
C MET A 229 -10.00 -0.27 -14.51
N GLN A 230 -11.15 -0.48 -15.14
CA GLN A 230 -12.27 -1.19 -14.53
C GLN A 230 -11.93 -2.63 -14.11
N LYS A 231 -12.61 -3.14 -13.09
CA LYS A 231 -12.47 -4.53 -12.65
C LYS A 231 -12.77 -5.50 -13.80
N GLY A 232 -12.01 -6.59 -13.89
CA GLY A 232 -12.06 -7.57 -14.97
C GLY A 232 -10.94 -7.38 -16.00
N THR A 233 -10.48 -6.14 -16.21
CA THR A 233 -9.38 -5.84 -17.15
C THR A 233 -8.07 -6.51 -16.78
N GLY A 234 -7.81 -6.73 -15.49
CA GLY A 234 -6.58 -7.36 -15.01
C GLY A 234 -6.38 -8.79 -15.52
N SER A 235 -7.42 -9.44 -16.04
CA SER A 235 -7.32 -10.79 -16.62
C SER A 235 -6.45 -10.83 -17.89
N ARG A 236 -6.22 -9.66 -18.52
CA ARG A 236 -5.37 -9.51 -19.69
C ARG A 236 -3.87 -9.49 -19.35
N ILE A 237 -3.51 -9.32 -18.07
CA ILE A 237 -2.11 -9.24 -17.62
C ILE A 237 -1.91 -10.23 -16.48
N LYS A 238 -1.07 -11.22 -16.69
CA LYS A 238 -0.81 -12.28 -15.72
C LYS A 238 0.31 -11.88 -14.76
N GLN A 239 1.36 -11.19 -15.21
CA GLN A 239 2.54 -10.83 -14.42
C GLN A 239 2.61 -9.33 -14.09
N VAL A 240 3.55 -8.94 -13.23
CA VAL A 240 3.97 -7.53 -13.11
C VAL A 240 4.98 -7.22 -14.22
N LEU A 241 4.61 -6.40 -15.20
CA LEU A 241 5.49 -6.02 -16.30
C LEU A 241 6.21 -4.72 -15.98
N PHE A 242 7.53 -4.77 -15.90
CA PHE A 242 8.41 -3.62 -15.76
C PHE A 242 9.14 -3.36 -17.07
N GLN A 243 9.35 -2.10 -17.40
CA GLN A 243 10.37 -1.74 -18.39
C GLN A 243 11.74 -1.77 -17.73
N THR A 244 12.78 -2.03 -18.53
CA THR A 244 14.16 -1.97 -18.03
C THR A 244 14.47 -0.56 -17.47
N PRO A 245 15.11 -0.44 -16.29
CA PRO A 245 15.43 0.86 -15.71
C PRO A 245 16.30 1.72 -16.62
N SER A 246 15.98 3.00 -16.70
CA SER A 246 16.78 4.02 -17.37
C SER A 246 17.37 5.00 -16.35
N PRO A 247 18.34 5.85 -16.74
CA PRO A 247 18.82 6.91 -15.87
C PRO A 247 17.73 7.89 -15.39
N LYS A 248 16.59 7.99 -16.09
CA LYS A 248 15.48 8.88 -15.74
C LYS A 248 14.46 8.24 -14.80
N SER A 249 14.18 6.95 -14.95
CA SER A 249 13.16 6.26 -14.15
C SER A 249 13.39 4.76 -14.11
N LYS A 250 12.78 4.08 -13.13
CA LYS A 250 12.69 2.61 -13.05
C LYS A 250 11.74 1.99 -14.09
N GLY A 251 11.28 2.77 -15.07
CA GLY A 251 10.31 2.36 -16.07
C GLY A 251 8.85 2.50 -15.60
N ILE A 252 7.93 2.62 -16.55
CA ILE A 252 6.49 2.50 -16.30
C ILE A 252 6.14 1.02 -16.22
N LEU A 253 5.35 0.65 -15.21
CA LEU A 253 4.84 -0.71 -15.07
C LEU A 253 3.42 -0.85 -15.63
N VAL A 254 3.11 -2.07 -16.07
CA VAL A 254 1.76 -2.53 -16.36
C VAL A 254 1.50 -3.77 -15.52
N THR A 255 0.44 -3.75 -14.73
CA THR A 255 0.13 -4.88 -13.85
C THR A 255 -1.36 -5.02 -13.62
N ARG A 256 -1.76 -6.18 -13.10
CA ARG A 256 -3.05 -6.37 -12.47
C ARG A 256 -2.99 -6.03 -10.98
N THR A 257 -4.04 -5.46 -10.43
CA THR A 257 -4.25 -5.43 -8.98
C THR A 257 -4.72 -6.80 -8.49
N TYR A 258 -4.63 -7.04 -7.18
CA TYR A 258 -5.22 -8.22 -6.56
C TYR A 258 -6.70 -8.40 -6.97
N HIS A 259 -7.45 -7.29 -6.98
CA HIS A 259 -8.87 -7.24 -7.34
C HIS A 259 -9.16 -7.13 -8.85
N ASN A 260 -8.21 -7.53 -9.70
CA ASN A 260 -8.42 -7.73 -11.13
C ASN A 260 -8.68 -6.43 -11.93
N ASN A 261 -8.14 -5.30 -11.48
CA ASN A 261 -8.04 -4.07 -12.28
C ASN A 261 -6.69 -4.05 -13.00
N ILE A 262 -6.57 -3.47 -14.19
CA ILE A 262 -5.26 -3.02 -14.67
C ILE A 262 -4.86 -1.74 -13.92
N LEU A 263 -3.61 -1.70 -13.49
CA LEU A 263 -2.92 -0.54 -12.93
C LEU A 263 -1.71 -0.24 -13.81
N ILE A 264 -1.56 1.02 -14.22
CA ILE A 264 -0.37 1.50 -14.95
C ILE A 264 0.21 2.74 -14.27
N GLY A 265 1.52 2.91 -14.44
CA GLY A 265 2.31 3.96 -13.80
C GLY A 265 3.48 3.34 -13.03
N PRO A 266 3.98 4.01 -11.99
CA PRO A 266 4.00 5.44 -11.90
C PRO A 266 5.13 6.06 -12.71
N ASP A 267 5.00 7.34 -12.99
CA ASP A 267 6.17 8.18 -13.20
C ASP A 267 6.94 8.42 -11.86
N ALA A 268 7.99 9.23 -11.90
CA ALA A 268 8.78 9.56 -10.73
C ALA A 268 9.29 11.00 -10.85
N ILE A 269 8.76 11.89 -10.01
CA ILE A 269 9.14 13.30 -9.97
C ILE A 269 9.47 13.66 -8.52
N ASP A 270 10.63 14.26 -8.30
CA ASP A 270 10.99 14.87 -7.02
C ASP A 270 10.24 16.19 -6.90
N GLU A 271 9.38 16.29 -5.89
CA GLU A 271 8.54 17.47 -5.67
C GLU A 271 9.14 18.34 -4.57
N GLU A 272 9.02 19.66 -4.70
CA GLU A 272 9.35 20.60 -3.61
C GLU A 272 8.24 20.63 -2.56
N GLU A 273 6.98 20.44 -2.99
CA GLU A 273 5.80 20.49 -2.14
C GLU A 273 4.95 19.23 -2.28
N ILE A 274 4.08 18.98 -1.30
CA ILE A 274 3.14 17.85 -1.33
C ILE A 274 2.03 18.17 -2.33
N ASP A 275 2.06 17.50 -3.48
CA ASP A 275 0.95 17.46 -4.43
C ASP A 275 0.35 16.05 -4.54
N LEU A 276 -0.93 15.93 -4.24
CA LEU A 276 -1.70 14.70 -4.33
C LEU A 276 -2.67 14.68 -5.52
N GLY A 277 -2.63 15.73 -6.34
CA GLY A 277 -3.38 15.86 -7.58
C GLY A 277 -2.75 15.07 -8.71
N THR A 278 -3.54 14.87 -9.77
CA THR A 278 -3.08 14.16 -10.99
C THR A 278 -3.18 15.08 -12.19
N HIS A 279 -2.30 14.92 -13.18
CA HIS A 279 -2.14 15.86 -14.28
C HIS A 279 -2.30 15.17 -15.64
N THR A 280 -3.11 15.74 -16.53
CA THR A 280 -3.42 15.15 -17.84
C THR A 280 -2.17 14.78 -18.64
N GLU A 281 -1.18 15.68 -18.71
CA GLU A 281 0.06 15.46 -19.47
C GLU A 281 0.87 14.27 -18.93
N ARG A 282 0.99 14.16 -17.59
CA ARG A 282 1.68 13.05 -16.92
C ARG A 282 0.96 11.73 -17.18
N LEU A 283 -0.37 11.72 -17.04
CA LEU A 283 -1.18 10.52 -17.30
C LEU A 283 -1.15 10.10 -18.77
N GLU A 284 -1.12 11.05 -19.72
CA GLU A 284 -0.95 10.77 -21.16
C GLU A 284 0.41 10.12 -21.43
N GLU A 285 1.50 10.65 -20.85
CA GLU A 285 2.85 10.06 -20.99
C GLU A 285 2.92 8.67 -20.36
N ILE A 286 2.37 8.48 -19.16
CA ILE A 286 2.27 7.17 -18.50
C ILE A 286 1.54 6.18 -19.39
N TYR A 287 0.40 6.57 -19.97
CA TYR A 287 -0.37 5.69 -20.86
C TYR A 287 0.44 5.29 -22.10
N LYS A 288 1.06 6.26 -22.79
CA LYS A 288 1.90 5.98 -23.98
C LYS A 288 3.07 5.07 -23.67
N LEU A 289 3.76 5.29 -22.55
CA LEU A 289 4.87 4.44 -22.14
C LEU A 289 4.39 3.05 -21.75
N ALA A 290 3.27 2.92 -21.02
CA ALA A 290 2.68 1.64 -20.66
C ALA A 290 2.34 0.78 -21.89
N GLN A 291 1.89 1.38 -22.99
CA GLN A 291 1.59 0.67 -24.24
C GLN A 291 2.81 -0.03 -24.84
N LYS A 292 4.04 0.40 -24.54
CA LYS A 292 5.25 -0.29 -25.02
C LYS A 292 5.43 -1.69 -24.42
N SER A 293 4.84 -1.94 -23.26
CA SER A 293 5.03 -3.21 -22.53
C SER A 293 4.08 -4.33 -22.97
N VAL A 294 3.06 -3.99 -23.77
CA VAL A 294 1.92 -4.87 -24.07
C VAL A 294 1.47 -4.73 -25.52
N LYS A 295 0.63 -5.66 -26.01
CA LYS A 295 -0.01 -5.55 -27.34
C LYS A 295 -1.03 -4.40 -27.39
N GLU A 296 -1.34 -3.93 -28.61
CA GLU A 296 -2.12 -2.71 -28.86
C GLU A 296 -3.53 -2.70 -28.22
N ASP A 297 -4.19 -3.86 -28.08
CA ASP A 297 -5.58 -3.98 -27.62
C ASP A 297 -5.72 -4.27 -26.11
N VAL A 298 -4.58 -4.39 -25.41
CA VAL A 298 -4.55 -4.76 -23.99
C VAL A 298 -5.02 -3.59 -23.12
N LEU A 299 -4.57 -2.37 -23.44
CA LEU A 299 -4.91 -1.14 -22.72
C LEU A 299 -5.96 -0.33 -23.47
N ASN A 300 -6.95 0.16 -22.72
CA ASN A 300 -8.02 0.99 -23.27
C ASN A 300 -8.47 2.06 -22.27
N LEU A 301 -8.18 3.33 -22.56
CA LEU A 301 -8.59 4.46 -21.71
C LEU A 301 -10.12 4.60 -21.56
N LYS A 302 -10.93 4.03 -22.47
CA LYS A 302 -12.39 3.98 -22.30
C LYS A 302 -12.80 3.16 -21.07
N GLU A 303 -11.91 2.30 -20.57
CA GLU A 303 -12.10 1.51 -19.35
C GLU A 303 -11.52 2.18 -18.09
N PHE A 304 -10.98 3.39 -18.19
CA PHE A 304 -10.51 4.18 -17.04
C PHE A 304 -11.62 4.40 -16.01
N ILE A 305 -11.28 4.21 -14.73
CA ILE A 305 -12.17 4.47 -13.60
C ILE A 305 -11.62 5.47 -12.57
N ARG A 306 -10.30 5.59 -12.42
CA ARG A 306 -9.68 6.45 -11.40
C ARG A 306 -8.20 6.69 -11.67
N SER A 307 -7.73 7.89 -11.32
CA SER A 307 -6.31 8.20 -11.14
C SER A 307 -6.01 8.53 -9.67
N PHE A 308 -4.73 8.40 -9.29
CA PHE A 308 -4.24 8.87 -7.99
C PHE A 308 -2.74 9.15 -8.04
N THR A 309 -2.28 9.91 -7.05
CA THR A 309 -0.85 10.21 -6.84
C THR A 309 -0.39 9.60 -5.54
N GLY A 310 0.74 8.89 -5.61
CA GLY A 310 1.46 8.38 -4.44
C GLY A 310 2.70 9.22 -4.17
N LEU A 311 2.99 9.47 -2.89
CA LEU A 311 4.17 10.20 -2.47
C LEU A 311 5.09 9.27 -1.69
N ARG A 312 6.28 9.01 -2.25
CA ARG A 312 7.31 8.22 -1.58
C ARG A 312 8.09 9.13 -0.63
N PRO A 313 8.32 8.72 0.63
CA PRO A 313 9.16 9.49 1.55
C PRO A 313 10.64 9.22 1.27
N ALA A 314 11.19 9.91 0.26
CA ALA A 314 12.57 9.74 -0.15
C ALA A 314 13.51 10.42 0.86
N SER A 315 14.55 9.70 1.29
CA SER A 315 15.56 10.24 2.20
C SER A 315 16.69 10.93 1.43
N SER A 316 17.27 11.97 2.04
CA SER A 316 18.50 12.59 1.54
C SER A 316 19.71 11.65 1.60
N THR A 317 19.65 10.56 2.37
CA THR A 317 20.70 9.54 2.49
C THR A 317 20.70 8.53 1.33
N GLY A 318 19.61 8.47 0.56
CA GLY A 318 19.41 7.49 -0.51
C GLY A 318 19.02 6.09 -0.04
N ASP A 319 18.98 5.83 1.26
CA ASP A 319 18.63 4.52 1.83
C ASP A 319 17.62 4.67 2.98
N PHE A 320 17.07 3.54 3.43
CA PHE A 320 16.23 3.49 4.62
C PHE A 320 17.02 3.92 5.86
N ILE A 321 16.34 4.59 6.79
CA ILE A 321 16.92 5.02 8.07
C ILE A 321 16.20 4.25 9.17
N ILE A 322 16.85 3.20 9.67
CA ILE A 322 16.33 2.28 10.70
C ILE A 322 17.37 2.16 11.81
N GLU A 323 17.19 2.91 12.89
CA GLU A 323 18.22 3.03 13.93
C GLU A 323 17.65 3.49 15.27
N ASN A 324 18.32 3.08 16.36
CA ASN A 324 18.21 3.78 17.64
C ASN A 324 18.98 5.10 17.56
N THR A 325 18.31 6.21 17.81
CA THR A 325 18.93 7.53 17.68
C THR A 325 19.87 7.85 18.86
N LYS A 326 20.55 9.00 18.79
CA LYS A 326 21.35 9.51 19.92
C LYS A 326 20.54 9.68 21.21
N THR A 327 19.23 9.88 21.09
CA THR A 327 18.31 9.79 22.23
C THR A 327 17.88 8.33 22.39
N ASN A 328 18.63 7.59 23.21
CA ASN A 328 18.42 6.15 23.40
C ASN A 328 16.95 5.81 23.71
N GLY A 329 16.40 4.85 22.98
CA GLY A 329 15.00 4.41 23.10
C GLY A 329 14.04 5.11 22.14
N PHE A 330 14.49 6.14 21.41
CA PHE A 330 13.78 6.70 20.27
C PHE A 330 14.36 6.12 18.97
N ILE A 331 13.56 5.34 18.27
CA ILE A 331 13.95 4.59 17.07
C ILE A 331 13.35 5.27 15.84
N ASN A 332 14.20 5.62 14.88
CA ASN A 332 13.75 6.10 13.57
C ASN A 332 13.50 4.90 12.65
N VAL A 333 12.36 4.92 11.95
CA VAL A 333 11.99 4.01 10.85
C VAL A 333 11.43 4.88 9.72
N VAL A 334 12.33 5.63 9.06
CA VAL A 334 11.99 6.72 8.14
C VAL A 334 12.76 6.61 6.83
N GLY A 335 12.41 7.41 5.82
CA GLY A 335 13.02 7.29 4.48
C GLY A 335 12.60 6.03 3.72
N ILE A 336 11.50 5.39 4.16
CA ILE A 336 11.05 4.11 3.62
C ILE A 336 10.30 4.33 2.29
N GLN A 337 11.06 4.50 1.22
CA GLN A 337 10.60 4.51 -0.16
C GLN A 337 10.45 3.09 -0.73
N SER A 338 10.28 2.92 -2.05
CA SER A 338 10.29 1.58 -2.68
C SER A 338 11.62 0.87 -2.40
N PRO A 339 11.62 -0.41 -1.94
CA PRO A 339 10.50 -1.37 -1.90
C PRO A 339 9.79 -1.50 -0.53
N GLY A 340 9.45 -0.39 0.13
CA GLY A 340 9.00 -0.33 1.52
C GLY A 340 7.81 -1.21 1.92
N VAL A 341 6.81 -1.40 1.06
CA VAL A 341 5.71 -2.35 1.34
C VAL A 341 6.27 -3.77 1.46
N THR A 342 7.09 -4.18 0.49
CA THR A 342 7.74 -5.49 0.45
C THR A 342 8.68 -5.70 1.63
N SER A 343 9.48 -4.69 1.99
CA SER A 343 10.44 -4.78 3.08
C SER A 343 9.81 -4.71 4.47
N SER A 344 8.54 -4.31 4.58
CA SER A 344 7.90 -4.02 5.88
C SER A 344 7.93 -5.16 6.92
N PRO A 345 7.81 -6.46 6.57
CA PRO A 345 7.96 -7.53 7.56
C PRO A 345 9.39 -7.61 8.11
N ALA A 346 10.40 -7.52 7.24
CA ALA A 346 11.81 -7.56 7.63
C ALA A 346 12.25 -6.30 8.39
N ILE A 347 11.63 -5.15 8.08
CA ILE A 347 11.80 -3.92 8.88
C ILE A 347 11.31 -4.15 10.31
N ALA A 348 10.16 -4.81 10.49
CA ALA A 348 9.64 -5.09 11.82
C ALA A 348 10.55 -6.03 12.64
N GLU A 349 11.16 -7.02 11.99
CA GLU A 349 12.17 -7.89 12.62
C GLU A 349 13.42 -7.11 13.04
N MET A 350 13.96 -6.27 12.15
CA MET A 350 15.12 -5.43 12.48
C MET A 350 14.83 -4.46 13.65
N VAL A 351 13.61 -3.92 13.73
CA VAL A 351 13.22 -3.03 14.84
C VAL A 351 13.05 -3.79 16.15
N GLU A 352 12.53 -5.02 16.12
CA GLU A 352 12.51 -5.92 17.28
C GLU A 352 13.92 -6.17 17.80
N ASP A 353 14.88 -6.50 16.92
CA ASP A 353 16.27 -6.71 17.30
C ASP A 353 16.87 -5.46 17.95
N ILE A 354 16.65 -4.27 17.36
CA ILE A 354 17.11 -2.99 17.93
C ILE A 354 16.54 -2.79 19.34
N LEU A 355 15.24 -3.06 19.55
CA LEU A 355 14.61 -2.91 20.86
C LEU A 355 15.22 -3.85 21.91
N VAL A 356 15.49 -5.10 21.54
CA VAL A 356 16.15 -6.08 22.42
C VAL A 356 17.55 -5.61 22.79
N ASP A 357 18.33 -5.16 21.82
CA ASP A 357 19.71 -4.68 22.03
C ASP A 357 19.79 -3.49 22.99
N ILE A 358 18.74 -2.66 23.04
CA ILE A 358 18.66 -1.50 23.94
C ILE A 358 17.87 -1.77 25.23
N GLY A 359 17.51 -3.03 25.49
CA GLY A 359 17.03 -3.49 26.79
C GLY A 359 15.53 -3.77 26.91
N LEU A 360 14.79 -3.90 25.80
CA LEU A 360 13.44 -4.44 25.84
C LEU A 360 13.49 -5.96 26.07
N SER A 361 12.83 -6.43 27.13
CA SER A 361 12.65 -7.87 27.37
C SER A 361 11.42 -8.36 26.63
N LEU A 362 11.56 -9.43 25.86
CA LEU A 362 10.47 -10.05 25.13
C LEU A 362 10.07 -11.37 25.79
N GLU A 363 8.80 -11.50 26.14
CA GLU A 363 8.18 -12.74 26.60
C GLU A 363 7.01 -13.04 25.67
N ASP A 364 7.03 -14.20 25.00
CA ASP A 364 5.93 -14.64 24.12
C ASP A 364 4.60 -14.66 24.90
N ASP A 365 3.55 -14.10 24.31
CA ASP A 365 2.20 -14.20 24.86
C ASP A 365 1.57 -15.54 24.39
N PRO A 366 1.25 -16.48 25.30
CA PRO A 366 0.63 -17.75 24.93
C PRO A 366 -0.78 -17.60 24.35
N SER A 367 -1.41 -16.43 24.49
CA SER A 367 -2.71 -16.12 23.91
C SER A 367 -2.62 -15.52 22.50
N TYR A 368 -1.41 -15.27 21.98
CA TYR A 368 -1.22 -14.70 20.66
C TYR A 368 -1.92 -15.52 19.57
N ASN A 369 -2.78 -14.85 18.81
CA ASN A 369 -3.45 -15.40 17.65
C ASN A 369 -2.97 -14.68 16.38
N PRO A 370 -2.19 -15.35 15.51
CA PRO A 370 -1.73 -14.74 14.27
C PRO A 370 -2.83 -14.60 13.22
N TYR A 371 -3.97 -15.30 13.39
CA TYR A 371 -4.99 -15.45 12.37
C TYR A 371 -6.08 -14.37 12.44
N ARG A 372 -6.35 -13.76 11.28
CA ARG A 372 -7.45 -12.82 11.06
C ARG A 372 -8.32 -13.31 9.89
N LYS A 373 -9.63 -13.34 10.09
CA LYS A 373 -10.60 -13.72 9.05
C LYS A 373 -10.61 -12.70 7.89
N PRO A 374 -10.84 -13.11 6.62
CA PRO A 374 -11.05 -12.16 5.53
C PRO A 374 -12.29 -11.29 5.76
N ILE A 375 -12.27 -10.03 5.31
CA ILE A 375 -13.50 -9.22 5.10
C ILE A 375 -14.07 -9.51 3.72
N ILE A 376 -13.19 -9.52 2.72
CA ILE A 376 -13.54 -9.77 1.33
C ILE A 376 -13.23 -11.23 1.02
N GLU A 377 -14.26 -11.99 0.71
CA GLU A 377 -14.11 -13.28 0.04
C GLU A 377 -13.94 -13.00 -1.45
N TYR A 378 -12.77 -13.34 -2.00
CA TYR A 378 -12.50 -13.12 -3.43
C TYR A 378 -13.47 -13.96 -4.27
N LYS A 379 -14.27 -13.29 -5.08
CA LYS A 379 -15.17 -13.94 -6.04
C LYS A 379 -15.29 -13.13 -7.32
N ASP A 380 -15.52 -13.84 -8.41
CA ASP A 380 -15.94 -13.22 -9.66
C ASP A 380 -17.33 -12.60 -9.50
N LEU A 381 -17.56 -11.52 -10.25
CA LEU A 381 -18.86 -10.87 -10.26
C LEU A 381 -19.86 -11.75 -11.00
N GLU A 382 -21.00 -12.01 -10.37
CA GLU A 382 -22.10 -12.73 -10.99
C GLU A 382 -22.78 -11.87 -12.07
N ASP A 383 -23.51 -12.50 -13.00
CA ASP A 383 -24.42 -11.74 -13.88
C ASP A 383 -25.41 -10.96 -13.00
N PHE A 384 -25.41 -9.63 -13.16
CA PHE A 384 -26.24 -8.74 -12.36
C PHE A 384 -27.74 -9.11 -12.43
N ASN A 385 -28.22 -9.66 -13.55
CA ASN A 385 -29.62 -10.06 -13.67
C ASN A 385 -30.03 -11.16 -12.67
N LYS A 386 -29.07 -11.97 -12.19
CA LYS A 386 -29.31 -13.03 -11.20
C LYS A 386 -29.36 -12.50 -9.77
N VAL A 387 -28.73 -11.35 -9.51
CA VAL A 387 -28.59 -10.77 -8.17
C VAL A 387 -29.30 -9.42 -8.01
N LYS A 388 -29.96 -8.92 -9.06
CA LYS A 388 -30.63 -7.61 -9.07
C LYS A 388 -31.70 -7.50 -7.98
N ASP A 389 -32.42 -8.57 -7.67
CA ASP A 389 -33.51 -8.54 -6.69
C ASP A 389 -32.96 -8.36 -5.26
N LYS A 390 -31.69 -8.72 -5.03
CA LYS A 390 -31.00 -8.49 -3.75
C LYS A 390 -30.81 -7.00 -3.44
N VAL A 391 -30.88 -6.13 -4.45
CA VAL A 391 -30.72 -4.67 -4.30
C VAL A 391 -31.88 -4.03 -3.54
N ASP A 392 -33.06 -4.67 -3.58
CA ASP A 392 -34.32 -4.18 -3.04
C ASP A 392 -34.69 -4.87 -1.71
N LEU A 393 -33.82 -5.76 -1.21
CA LEU A 393 -33.93 -6.31 0.13
C LEU A 393 -33.86 -5.19 1.19
N PRO A 394 -34.58 -5.34 2.32
CA PRO A 394 -34.64 -4.31 3.36
C PRO A 394 -33.30 -4.16 4.09
N LEU A 395 -33.03 -2.95 4.60
CA LEU A 395 -31.93 -2.69 5.52
C LEU A 395 -31.95 -3.71 6.68
N GLY A 396 -30.80 -4.25 7.01
CA GLY A 396 -30.62 -5.32 8.00
C GLY A 396 -30.52 -6.73 7.38
N ASP A 397 -30.95 -6.93 6.12
CA ASP A 397 -30.84 -8.23 5.46
C ASP A 397 -29.38 -8.51 5.05
N PRO A 398 -28.76 -9.63 5.48
CA PRO A 398 -27.35 -9.94 5.19
C PRO A 398 -27.06 -10.12 3.70
N GLU A 399 -28.06 -10.52 2.91
CA GLU A 399 -27.94 -10.71 1.46
C GLU A 399 -28.21 -9.45 0.66
N ARG A 400 -28.66 -8.36 1.30
CA ARG A 400 -28.93 -7.10 0.64
C ARG A 400 -27.70 -6.59 -0.09
N LEU A 401 -27.84 -6.34 -1.39
CA LEU A 401 -26.76 -5.87 -2.24
C LEU A 401 -26.65 -4.34 -2.14
N VAL A 402 -25.64 -3.88 -1.40
CA VAL A 402 -25.38 -2.45 -1.20
C VAL A 402 -24.62 -1.85 -2.38
N CYS A 403 -23.57 -2.53 -2.87
CA CYS A 403 -22.82 -2.10 -4.05
C CYS A 403 -23.10 -2.99 -5.25
N ARG A 404 -23.72 -2.44 -6.30
CA ARG A 404 -24.02 -3.20 -7.54
C ARG A 404 -22.76 -3.56 -8.32
N CYS A 405 -21.87 -2.58 -8.54
CA CYS A 405 -20.70 -2.74 -9.40
C CYS A 405 -19.65 -3.71 -8.82
N GLU A 406 -19.55 -3.79 -7.50
CA GLU A 406 -18.57 -4.65 -6.80
C GLU A 406 -19.25 -5.82 -6.08
N GLN A 407 -20.58 -5.94 -6.19
CA GLN A 407 -21.42 -6.95 -5.55
C GLN A 407 -21.17 -7.15 -4.05
N VAL A 408 -21.08 -6.02 -3.33
CA VAL A 408 -20.85 -5.99 -1.88
C VAL A 408 -22.18 -6.08 -1.18
N SER A 409 -22.34 -7.09 -0.32
CA SER A 409 -23.52 -7.26 0.52
C SER A 409 -23.44 -6.43 1.80
N GLU A 410 -24.59 -6.22 2.42
CA GLU A 410 -24.67 -5.52 3.70
C GLU A 410 -23.89 -6.24 4.81
N LYS A 411 -23.94 -7.58 4.83
CA LYS A 411 -23.16 -8.40 5.77
C LYS A 411 -21.66 -8.05 5.75
N THR A 412 -21.07 -7.86 4.55
CA THR A 412 -19.65 -7.49 4.42
C THR A 412 -19.36 -6.12 5.00
N ILE A 413 -20.29 -5.16 4.86
CA ILE A 413 -20.14 -3.83 5.45
C ILE A 413 -20.23 -3.89 6.97
N ARG A 414 -21.23 -4.59 7.52
CA ARG A 414 -21.38 -4.74 8.97
C ARG A 414 -20.22 -5.48 9.62
N ASP A 415 -19.68 -6.51 8.96
CA ASP A 415 -18.45 -7.18 9.39
C ASP A 415 -17.28 -6.18 9.47
N ALA A 416 -17.10 -5.33 8.46
CA ALA A 416 -16.05 -4.31 8.48
C ALA A 416 -16.21 -3.28 9.61
N LEU A 417 -17.46 -2.91 9.95
CA LEU A 417 -17.76 -1.95 11.03
C LEU A 417 -17.47 -2.51 12.44
N ASN A 418 -17.37 -3.84 12.58
CA ASN A 418 -17.25 -4.54 13.86
C ASN A 418 -15.84 -5.13 14.13
N ARG A 419 -14.79 -4.62 13.48
CA ARG A 419 -13.40 -5.14 13.57
C ARG A 419 -12.44 -4.28 14.38
N GLY A 420 -12.97 -3.60 15.39
CA GLY A 420 -12.18 -2.82 16.37
C GLY A 420 -11.74 -1.44 15.90
N ILE A 421 -11.35 -1.26 14.62
CA ILE A 421 -11.07 0.08 14.06
C ILE A 421 -12.39 0.78 13.77
N GLU A 422 -12.66 1.89 14.46
CA GLU A 422 -13.86 2.70 14.24
C GLU A 422 -13.86 3.33 12.85
N LEU A 423 -14.88 3.06 12.05
CA LEU A 423 -15.00 3.58 10.69
C LEU A 423 -15.90 4.80 10.67
N THR A 424 -15.32 5.98 10.43
CA THR A 424 -16.03 7.27 10.49
C THR A 424 -16.37 7.85 9.12
N SER A 425 -16.07 7.14 8.02
CA SER A 425 -16.29 7.63 6.67
C SER A 425 -16.66 6.53 5.66
N PHE A 426 -17.31 6.93 4.57
CA PHE A 426 -17.55 6.06 3.42
C PHE A 426 -16.24 5.49 2.84
N ASP A 427 -15.17 6.30 2.80
CA ASP A 427 -13.88 5.86 2.24
C ASP A 427 -13.21 4.78 3.11
N ALA A 428 -13.43 4.80 4.43
CA ALA A 428 -12.97 3.76 5.35
C ALA A 428 -13.66 2.41 5.07
N VAL A 429 -14.99 2.42 4.84
CA VAL A 429 -15.75 1.22 4.42
C VAL A 429 -15.32 0.76 3.03
N LYS A 430 -15.12 1.70 2.11
CA LYS A 430 -14.69 1.43 0.73
C LYS A 430 -13.35 0.70 0.66
N ARG A 431 -12.35 1.09 1.47
CA ARG A 431 -11.05 0.40 1.52
C ARG A 431 -11.13 -1.03 2.04
N ARG A 432 -12.08 -1.33 2.92
CA ARG A 432 -12.26 -2.65 3.54
C ARG A 432 -13.13 -3.61 2.74
N THR A 433 -14.10 -3.07 2.00
CA THR A 433 -15.17 -3.85 1.37
C THR A 433 -15.20 -3.76 -0.15
N ARG A 434 -14.42 -2.82 -0.71
CA ARG A 434 -14.48 -2.35 -2.11
C ARG A 434 -15.76 -1.62 -2.51
N CYS A 435 -16.71 -1.37 -1.61
CA CYS A 435 -17.90 -0.63 -1.97
C CYS A 435 -17.53 0.72 -2.60
N GLY A 436 -18.01 1.00 -3.82
CA GLY A 436 -17.67 2.22 -4.56
C GLY A 436 -16.28 2.26 -5.20
N MET A 437 -15.57 1.12 -5.30
CA MET A 437 -14.36 0.97 -6.10
C MET A 437 -14.64 0.67 -7.59
N GLY A 438 -15.85 0.19 -7.92
CA GLY A 438 -16.24 -0.14 -9.30
C GLY A 438 -16.55 1.09 -10.16
N PHE A 439 -16.99 0.89 -11.41
CA PHE A 439 -17.14 1.95 -12.43
C PHE A 439 -17.84 3.25 -11.96
N CYS A 440 -18.88 3.16 -11.12
CA CYS A 440 -19.60 4.35 -10.62
C CYS A 440 -18.84 5.16 -9.56
N GLN A 441 -17.70 4.67 -9.06
CA GLN A 441 -16.84 5.34 -8.10
C GLN A 441 -17.54 5.76 -6.79
N GLY A 442 -18.63 5.07 -6.43
CA GLY A 442 -19.40 5.33 -5.21
C GLY A 442 -20.66 6.18 -5.42
N ALA A 443 -20.91 6.70 -6.63
CA ALA A 443 -22.03 7.61 -6.90
C ALA A 443 -23.42 7.03 -6.54
N PHE A 444 -23.59 5.71 -6.64
CA PHE A 444 -24.90 5.07 -6.38
C PHE A 444 -25.01 4.40 -5.00
N CYS A 445 -23.92 3.84 -4.47
CA CYS A 445 -23.96 3.04 -3.25
C CYS A 445 -23.66 3.84 -1.97
N ARG A 446 -23.10 5.05 -2.08
CA ARG A 446 -22.69 5.86 -0.92
C ARG A 446 -23.79 6.00 0.12
N ASN A 447 -24.96 6.51 -0.27
CA ASN A 447 -26.03 6.77 0.70
C ASN A 447 -26.51 5.47 1.37
N ARG A 448 -26.48 4.33 0.65
CA ARG A 448 -26.82 3.02 1.23
C ARG A 448 -25.75 2.54 2.21
N VAL A 449 -24.46 2.81 1.95
CA VAL A 449 -23.41 2.53 2.93
C VAL A 449 -23.59 3.36 4.19
N LEU A 450 -23.84 4.66 4.04
CA LEU A 450 -24.06 5.56 5.18
C LEU A 450 -25.28 5.11 5.98
N GLU A 451 -26.38 4.73 5.33
CA GLU A 451 -27.56 4.15 5.98
C GLU A 451 -27.21 2.91 6.82
N VAL A 452 -26.36 2.00 6.31
CA VAL A 452 -25.90 0.82 7.07
C VAL A 452 -25.03 1.22 8.26
N MET A 453 -24.15 2.21 8.10
CA MET A 453 -23.30 2.70 9.19
C MET A 453 -24.14 3.36 10.29
N GLU A 454 -25.11 4.20 9.93
CA GLU A 454 -26.00 4.88 10.88
C GLU A 454 -26.88 3.89 11.65
N ASP A 455 -27.34 2.84 10.97
CA ASP A 455 -28.09 1.76 11.60
C ASP A 455 -27.21 0.94 12.57
N GLU A 456 -25.98 0.61 12.17
CA GLU A 456 -25.05 -0.15 13.02
C GLU A 456 -24.60 0.64 14.27
N TYR A 457 -24.27 1.91 14.11
CA TYR A 457 -23.76 2.73 15.21
C TYR A 457 -24.85 3.46 16.02
N GLY A 458 -26.08 3.53 15.50
CA GLY A 458 -27.21 4.17 16.19
C GLY A 458 -27.13 5.70 16.25
N HIS A 459 -26.28 6.33 15.43
CA HIS A 459 -26.20 7.78 15.30
C HIS A 459 -25.89 8.20 13.85
N PRO A 460 -26.26 9.44 13.44
CA PRO A 460 -25.93 9.95 12.13
C PRO A 460 -24.42 9.95 11.87
N ILE A 461 -24.04 9.70 10.61
CA ILE A 461 -22.65 9.78 10.16
C ILE A 461 -22.53 11.03 9.31
N GLU A 462 -21.61 11.93 9.68
CA GLU A 462 -21.35 13.10 8.86
C GLU A 462 -20.91 12.63 7.46
N ASN A 463 -21.74 12.92 6.46
CA ASN A 463 -21.42 12.70 5.05
C ASN A 463 -20.37 13.72 4.60
N LYS A 464 -19.17 13.62 5.17
CA LYS A 464 -18.01 14.35 4.67
C LYS A 464 -17.74 13.84 3.26
N LYS A 465 -17.55 14.79 2.36
CA LYS A 465 -17.08 14.54 0.99
C LYS A 465 -15.76 13.74 1.04
N PHE A 466 -15.40 13.03 -0.05
CA PHE A 466 -14.29 12.06 -0.10
C PHE A 466 -13.02 12.57 0.63
N ASP A 467 -12.16 11.66 1.09
CA ASP A 467 -10.84 12.03 1.64
C ASP A 467 -10.07 13.00 0.70
N SER A 468 -10.30 12.89 -0.62
CA SER A 468 -9.71 13.79 -1.63
C SER A 468 -10.45 15.11 -1.89
N GLU A 469 -11.74 15.19 -1.57
CA GLU A 469 -12.54 16.40 -1.77
C GLU A 469 -12.40 17.37 -0.60
N ASN A 470 -12.14 16.88 0.61
CA ASN A 470 -11.85 17.74 1.78
C ASN A 470 -10.44 18.36 1.71
N SER A 471 -9.54 17.81 0.90
CA SER A 471 -8.16 18.25 0.76
C SER A 471 -7.92 19.19 -0.43
N GLY A 472 -8.96 19.59 -1.17
CA GLY A 472 -8.81 20.46 -2.35
C GLY A 472 -8.01 19.83 -3.51
N ILE A 473 -7.89 18.50 -3.54
CA ILE A 473 -7.06 17.79 -4.52
C ILE A 473 -7.75 17.79 -5.88
N SER A 474 -7.04 18.24 -6.92
CA SER A 474 -7.48 18.11 -8.32
C SER A 474 -7.17 16.72 -8.86
N ARG A 475 -8.19 15.93 -9.24
CA ARG A 475 -7.99 14.64 -9.91
C ARG A 475 -8.62 14.64 -11.28
N ILE A 476 -7.88 14.10 -12.25
CA ILE A 476 -8.38 13.82 -13.59
C ILE A 476 -9.52 12.81 -13.46
N ASN A 477 -10.68 13.21 -13.94
CA ASN A 477 -11.90 12.42 -13.90
C ASN A 477 -12.22 11.84 -15.28
N LYS A 478 -13.35 11.13 -15.39
CA LYS A 478 -13.74 10.46 -16.63
C LYS A 478 -13.97 11.43 -17.79
N LYS A 479 -14.45 12.64 -17.53
CA LYS A 479 -14.67 13.68 -18.54
C LYS A 479 -13.34 14.09 -19.15
N ASP A 480 -12.35 14.38 -18.31
CA ASP A 480 -11.01 14.81 -18.74
C ASP A 480 -10.34 13.71 -19.58
N ILE A 481 -10.45 12.43 -19.17
CA ILE A 481 -9.97 11.29 -19.97
C ILE A 481 -10.69 11.16 -21.31
N ASN A 482 -12.01 11.44 -21.37
CA ASN A 482 -12.73 11.39 -22.65
C ASN A 482 -12.29 12.52 -23.60
N GLU A 483 -11.86 13.67 -23.07
CA GLU A 483 -11.25 14.75 -23.86
C GLU A 483 -9.87 14.30 -24.36
N LEU A 484 -9.03 13.75 -23.49
CA LEU A 484 -7.73 13.17 -23.86
C LEU A 484 -7.86 12.08 -24.95
N ILE A 485 -8.84 11.18 -24.84
CA ILE A 485 -9.09 10.15 -25.87
C ILE A 485 -9.36 10.80 -27.23
N LYS A 486 -10.18 11.85 -27.29
CA LYS A 486 -10.45 12.57 -28.54
C LYS A 486 -9.20 13.23 -29.09
N GLU A 487 -8.35 13.78 -28.24
CA GLU A 487 -7.08 14.39 -28.66
C GLU A 487 -6.10 13.36 -29.22
N ILE A 488 -6.04 12.17 -28.63
CA ILE A 488 -5.22 11.05 -29.12
C ILE A 488 -5.78 10.51 -30.44
N GLU A 489 -7.10 10.31 -30.56
CA GLU A 489 -7.75 9.79 -31.78
C GLU A 489 -7.70 10.77 -32.97
N ASN A 490 -7.45 12.08 -32.72
CA ASN A 490 -7.35 13.12 -33.75
C ASN A 490 -5.90 13.43 -34.19
N LYS A 491 -4.88 12.84 -33.55
CA LYS A 491 -3.46 12.94 -33.92
C LYS A 491 -3.06 11.73 -34.75
#